data_AF-A0A7C1X1V9-F1
#
_entry.id   AF-A0A7C1X1V9-F1
#
_cell.length_a   1.000
_cell.length_b   1.000
_cell.length_c   1.000
_cell.angle_alpha   90.00
_cell.angle_beta   90.00
_cell.angle_gamma   90.00
#
_symmetry.space_group_name_H-M   'P 1'
#
loop_
_entity.id
_entity.type
_entity.pdbx_description
1 polymer ?
#
loop_
_entity_poly.entity_id
_entity_poly.type
_entity_poly.pdbx_seq_one_letter_code
_entity_poly.pdbx_strand_id
1 'polypeptide(L)' 'MILRTKESAVPRSPLPALIASVIALSSAPLAQTPSFRVGEPLPHIHMPDVRTGEPVDLDAFRGKKILIAEFASW' A
#
# COMPACT_ATOMS: atom_id res chain seq x y z
N MET A 1 -64.96 -8.31 42.48
CA MET A 1 -64.86 -6.84 42.43
C MET A 1 -64.21 -6.45 41.11
N ILE A 2 -64.73 -5.39 40.50
CA ILE A 2 -64.79 -5.09 39.06
C ILE A 2 -63.46 -4.60 38.46
N LEU A 3 -63.18 -5.07 37.22
CA LEU A 3 -62.40 -4.53 36.09
C LEU A 3 -61.49 -3.31 36.29
N ARG A 4 -60.23 -3.39 35.83
CA ARG A 4 -59.61 -2.38 34.94
C ARG A 4 -58.54 -2.97 33.99
N THR A 5 -58.93 -3.00 32.72
CA THR A 5 -58.09 -3.02 31.52
C THR A 5 -57.22 -1.76 31.42
N LYS A 6 -55.96 -1.88 30.97
CA LYS A 6 -55.28 -0.96 30.02
C LYS A 6 -53.85 -1.46 29.76
N GLU A 7 -53.55 -2.06 28.61
CA GLU A 7 -53.21 -1.46 27.29
C GLU A 7 -51.69 -1.23 27.12
N SER A 8 -51.12 -2.09 26.27
CA SER A 8 -49.89 -2.00 25.46
C SER A 8 -48.87 -0.89 25.73
N ALA A 9 -47.72 -1.30 26.27
CA ALA A 9 -46.46 -0.59 26.07
C ALA A 9 -45.81 -1.07 24.76
N VAL A 10 -45.80 -0.19 23.76
CA VAL A 10 -45.10 -0.34 22.48
C VAL A 10 -43.59 -0.50 22.73
N PRO A 11 -42.94 -1.62 22.34
CA PRO A 11 -41.49 -1.68 22.34
C PRO A 11 -40.98 -0.89 21.13
N ARG A 12 -40.43 0.30 21.39
CA ARG A 12 -39.67 1.08 20.42
C ARG A 12 -38.40 0.31 20.07
N SER A 13 -38.35 -0.26 18.87
CA SER A 13 -37.16 -0.84 18.28
C SER A 13 -36.02 0.19 18.21
N PRO A 14 -34.82 -0.09 18.77
CA PRO A 14 -33.67 0.78 18.56
C PRO A 14 -32.86 0.27 17.36
N LEU A 15 -33.06 0.90 16.21
CA LEU A 15 -32.07 0.89 15.12
C LEU A 15 -32.00 2.34 14.60
N PRO A 16 -30.79 2.89 14.40
CA PRO A 16 -29.94 2.36 13.35
C PRO A 16 -28.48 2.15 13.76
N ALA A 17 -28.04 0.90 13.64
CA ALA A 17 -26.67 0.55 13.33
C ALA A 17 -26.33 1.07 11.93
N LEU A 18 -25.85 2.32 11.81
CA LEU A 18 -25.48 2.89 10.50
C LEU A 18 -24.59 4.14 10.60
N ILE A 19 -23.48 4.03 11.34
CA ILE A 19 -22.29 4.87 11.11
C ILE A 19 -21.21 3.90 10.62
N ALA A 20 -21.35 3.37 9.41
CA ALA A 20 -20.68 3.93 8.24
C ALA A 20 -19.14 4.01 8.42
N SER A 21 -18.53 2.88 8.78
CA SER A 21 -17.56 2.15 7.95
C SER A 21 -16.85 2.90 6.80
N VAL A 22 -16.22 4.05 7.03
CA VAL A 22 -15.30 4.67 6.06
C VAL A 22 -14.04 5.17 6.75
N ILE A 23 -13.27 4.24 7.32
CA ILE A 23 -11.83 4.41 7.43
C ILE A 23 -11.22 3.20 6.73
N ALA A 24 -11.40 3.16 5.40
CA ALA A 24 -10.51 2.37 4.56
C ALA A 24 -9.14 3.04 4.67
N LEU A 25 -8.40 2.60 5.69
CA LEU A 25 -7.04 2.97 5.96
C LEU A 25 -6.26 2.75 4.67
N SER A 26 -5.89 3.85 4.00
CA SER A 26 -5.10 3.83 2.79
C SER A 26 -3.73 3.23 3.13
N SER A 27 -3.60 1.92 3.04
CA SER A 27 -2.32 1.25 3.16
C SER A 27 -1.57 1.47 1.85
N ALA A 28 -0.93 2.62 1.72
CA ALA A 28 0.09 2.78 0.70
C ALA A 28 1.14 1.67 0.93
N PRO A 29 1.41 0.81 -0.07
CA PRO A 29 2.51 -0.12 0.08
C PRO A 29 3.77 0.71 0.29
N LEU A 30 4.42 0.53 1.43
CA LEU A 30 5.76 1.07 1.64
C LEU A 30 6.62 0.49 0.52
N ALA A 31 7.10 1.36 -0.37
CA ALA A 31 8.03 0.96 -1.41
C ALA A 31 9.17 0.19 -0.75
N GLN A 32 9.29 -1.09 -1.08
CA GLN A 32 10.36 -1.92 -0.55
C GLN A 32 11.65 -1.48 -1.22
N THR A 33 12.50 -0.77 -0.49
CA THR A 33 13.83 -0.42 -0.98
C THR A 33 14.60 -1.72 -1.22
N PRO A 34 15.07 -2.00 -2.44
CA PRO A 34 15.90 -3.18 -2.68
C PRO A 34 17.17 -3.06 -1.84
N SER A 35 17.39 -4.00 -0.92
CA SER A 35 18.57 -4.00 -0.05
C SER A 35 19.76 -4.61 -0.80
N PHE A 36 20.71 -3.79 -1.24
CA PHE A 36 21.99 -4.28 -1.73
C PHE A 36 22.88 -4.70 -0.56
N ARG A 37 23.43 -5.91 -0.62
CA ARG A 37 24.31 -6.45 0.43
C ARG A 37 25.75 -6.55 -0.06
N VAL A 38 26.69 -6.17 0.79
CA VAL A 38 28.12 -6.25 0.47
C VAL A 38 28.54 -7.71 0.35
N GLY A 39 29.25 -8.03 -0.74
CA GLY A 39 29.73 -9.38 -1.02
C GLY A 39 28.73 -10.29 -1.75
N GLU A 40 27.47 -9.87 -1.87
CA GLU A 40 26.49 -10.57 -2.69
C GLU A 40 26.55 -10.07 -4.16
N PRO A 41 26.29 -10.94 -5.14
CA PRO A 41 26.13 -10.51 -6.52
C PRO A 41 25.03 -9.46 -6.63
N LEU A 42 25.32 -8.37 -7.36
CA LEU A 42 24.29 -7.39 -7.71
C LEU A 42 23.19 -8.10 -8.52
N PRO A 43 21.89 -7.88 -8.20
CA PRO A 43 20.80 -8.43 -8.99
C PRO A 43 20.86 -7.93 -10.44
N HIS A 44 20.32 -8.73 -11.35
CA HIS A 44 20.13 -8.30 -12.73
C HIS A 44 19.08 -7.19 -12.76
N ILE A 45 19.49 -6.02 -13.23
CA ILE A 45 18.67 -4.82 -13.27
C ILE A 45 18.58 -4.36 -14.73
N HIS A 46 17.36 -4.34 -15.25
CA HIS A 46 17.03 -3.78 -16.55
C HIS A 46 16.32 -2.44 -16.33
N MET A 47 16.88 -1.37 -16.90
CA MET A 47 16.33 -0.02 -16.78
C MET A 47 16.35 0.66 -18.13
N PRO A 48 15.36 1.53 -18.44
CA PRO A 48 15.45 2.37 -19.62
C PRO A 48 16.54 3.44 -19.43
N ASP A 49 17.30 3.72 -20.48
CA ASP A 49 18.13 4.91 -20.53
C ASP A 49 17.24 6.17 -20.47
N VAL A 50 17.55 7.10 -19.58
CA VAL A 50 16.71 8.29 -19.34
C VAL A 50 16.66 9.23 -20.55
N ARG A 51 17.68 9.18 -21.42
CA ARG A 51 17.79 10.06 -22.59
C ARG A 51 17.15 9.45 -23.84
N THR A 52 17.33 8.15 -24.06
CA THR A 52 16.90 7.48 -25.29
C THR A 52 15.67 6.60 -25.11
N GLY A 53 15.37 6.17 -23.88
CA GLY A 53 14.31 5.20 -23.58
C GLY A 53 14.69 3.75 -23.91
N GLU A 54 15.86 3.52 -24.51
CA GLU A 54 16.32 2.18 -24.88
C GLU A 54 16.66 1.34 -23.65
N PRO A 55 16.50 0.02 -23.69
CA PRO A 55 16.87 -0.85 -22.59
C PRO A 55 18.37 -0.81 -22.30
N VAL A 56 18.72 -0.66 -21.03
CA VAL A 56 20.08 -0.80 -20.51
C VAL A 56 20.09 -1.88 -19.44
N ASP A 57 21.06 -2.78 -19.55
CA ASP A 57 21.34 -3.81 -18.57
C ASP A 57 22.63 -3.45 -17.81
N LEU A 58 22.60 -3.58 -16.48
CA LEU A 58 23.80 -3.40 -15.66
C LEU A 58 24.90 -4.43 -15.98
N ASP A 59 24.56 -5.57 -16.58
CA ASP A 59 25.55 -6.55 -17.03
C ASP A 59 26.50 -5.99 -18.09
N ALA A 60 26.10 -4.95 -18.83
CA ALA A 60 26.99 -4.25 -19.76
C ALA A 60 28.19 -3.55 -19.06
N PHE A 61 28.13 -3.39 -17.73
CA PHE A 61 29.17 -2.75 -16.92
C PHE A 61 30.00 -3.74 -16.10
N ARG A 62 29.85 -5.06 -16.32
CA ARG A 62 30.67 -6.09 -15.66
C ARG A 62 32.17 -5.82 -15.89
N GLY A 63 32.97 -6.09 -14.86
CA GLY A 63 34.41 -5.82 -14.87
C GLY A 63 34.78 -4.36 -14.60
N LYS A 64 33.80 -3.45 -14.44
CA LYS A 64 34.02 -2.06 -14.06
C LYS A 64 33.54 -1.81 -12.63
N LYS A 65 34.22 -0.90 -11.92
CA LYS A 65 33.72 -0.34 -10.66
C LYS A 65 32.69 0.73 -11.00
N ILE A 66 31.48 0.60 -10.48
CA ILE A 66 30.37 1.52 -10.74
C ILE A 66 29.74 2.02 -9.44
N LEU A 67 29.11 3.18 -9.50
CA LEU A 67 28.26 3.72 -8.45
C LEU A 67 26.83 3.79 -8.99
N ILE A 68 25.87 3.29 -8.22
CA ILE A 68 24.44 3.35 -8.55
C ILE A 68 23.82 4.39 -7.62
N ALA A 69 23.21 5.41 -8.22
CA ALA A 69 22.53 6.47 -7.51
C ALA A 69 21.04 6.40 -7.84
N GLU A 70 20.21 6.19 -6.82
CA GLU A 70 18.77 6.27 -6.89
C GLU A 70 18.32 7.63 -6.36
N PHE A 71 17.52 8.36 -7.14
CA PHE A 71 17.00 9.66 -6.74
C PHE A 71 15.60 9.85 -7.30
N ALA A 72 14.86 10.73 -6.64
CA ALA A 72 13.54 11.14 -7.03
C ALA A 72 13.55 12.64 -7.33
N SER A 73 12.83 13.06 -8.38
CA SER A 73 12.82 14.45 -8.85
C SER A 73 11.48 15.15 -8.66
N TRP A 74 10.71 14.77 -7.63
CA TRP A 74 9.42 15.37 -7.29
C TRP A 74 9.56 16.49 -6.25
#